data_AF-A0A966TVM3-F1
#
_entry.id   AF-A0A966TVM3-F1
#
_cell.length_a   1.000
_cell.length_b   1.000
_cell.length_c   1.000
_cell.angle_alpha   90.00
_cell.angle_beta   90.00
_cell.angle_gamma   90.00
#
_symmetry.space_group_name_H-M   'P 1'
#
loop_
_entity.id
_entity.type
_entity.pdbx_description
1 polymer ?
#
loop_
_entity_poly.entity_id
_entity_poly.type
_entity_poly.pdbx_seq_one_letter_code
_entity_poly.pdbx_strand_id
1 'polypeptide(L)'
;MSQVSQGCELQPDDVGRGALMLADLDRLRRKWRRYWEAQRARHAEWESLRDTLWQEWRNNPSATHWREPARLAHVPMPADLHGLICGARNRSGMPCKRRDLYLSGRCKLHGGLSTGPKTDDGKARSARNGKAASRTPCVRQDYGKAGRTPCDPLQSTNAGQRSEAHERETKLDLVDQSTNCRGSADGL
;
A
#
# COMPACT_ATOMS: atom_id res chain seq x y z
N MET A 1 -5.25 3.95 -64.13
CA MET A 1 -4.43 3.25 -63.11
C MET A 1 -4.98 3.63 -61.75
N SER A 2 -5.73 2.71 -61.15
CA SER A 2 -6.58 2.96 -59.97
C SER A 2 -5.74 3.17 -58.72
N GLN A 3 -6.02 4.24 -57.99
CA GLN A 3 -5.46 4.52 -56.67
C GLN A 3 -5.99 3.46 -55.69
N VAL A 4 -5.08 2.64 -55.15
CA VAL A 4 -5.38 1.76 -54.02
C VAL A 4 -5.34 2.62 -52.77
N SER A 5 -6.53 2.94 -52.26
CA SER A 5 -6.74 3.56 -50.96
C SER A 5 -6.12 2.68 -49.88
N GLN A 6 -5.10 3.22 -49.20
CA GLN A 6 -4.54 2.62 -47.99
C GLN A 6 -5.64 2.60 -46.93
N GLY A 7 -6.13 1.39 -46.62
CA GLY A 7 -6.99 1.17 -45.47
C GLY A 7 -6.24 1.57 -44.21
N CYS A 8 -6.85 2.44 -43.42
CA CYS A 8 -6.44 2.72 -42.05
C CYS A 8 -6.64 1.43 -41.27
N GLU A 9 -5.58 0.63 -41.14
CA GLU A 9 -5.55 -0.53 -40.27
C GLU A 9 -5.56 -0.01 -38.83
N LEU A 10 -6.77 0.14 -38.28
CA LEU A 10 -6.98 0.35 -36.86
C LEU A 10 -6.31 -0.81 -36.14
N GLN A 11 -5.18 -0.52 -35.51
CA GLN A 11 -4.54 -1.45 -34.60
C GLN A 11 -5.56 -1.82 -33.52
N PRO A 12 -5.56 -3.06 -32.99
CA PRO A 12 -6.43 -3.44 -31.91
C PRO A 12 -5.92 -2.83 -30.59
N ASP A 13 -5.94 -1.50 -30.49
CA ASP A 13 -6.02 -0.83 -29.21
C ASP A 13 -7.48 -0.84 -28.70
N ASP A 14 -7.60 -1.03 -27.40
CA ASP A 14 -8.66 -0.41 -26.59
C ASP A 14 -9.97 -1.11 -26.18
N VAL A 15 -10.24 -2.40 -26.45
CA VAL A 15 -11.54 -2.97 -25.97
C VAL A 15 -11.50 -4.34 -25.26
N GLY A 16 -10.33 -4.82 -24.82
CA GLY A 16 -10.21 -6.22 -24.31
C GLY A 16 -9.95 -6.49 -22.82
N ARG A 17 -9.76 -5.50 -21.94
CA ARG A 17 -9.17 -5.75 -20.59
C ARG A 17 -9.89 -5.05 -19.43
N GLY A 18 -11.22 -5.02 -19.47
CA GLY A 18 -12.03 -4.22 -18.54
C GLY A 18 -12.29 -4.80 -17.16
N ALA A 19 -12.55 -6.11 -17.01
CA ALA A 19 -13.17 -6.61 -15.77
C ALA A 19 -12.67 -7.97 -15.23
N LEU A 20 -11.98 -8.80 -16.01
CA LEU A 20 -11.47 -10.10 -15.54
C LEU A 20 -10.17 -10.00 -14.70
N MET A 21 -9.61 -8.80 -14.51
CA MET A 21 -8.18 -8.60 -14.16
C MET A 21 -7.85 -8.28 -12.68
N LEU A 22 -8.80 -7.94 -11.79
CA LEU A 22 -8.43 -7.41 -10.46
C LEU A 22 -7.86 -8.47 -9.48
N ALA A 23 -8.42 -9.68 -9.45
CA ALA A 23 -7.90 -10.79 -8.64
C ALA A 23 -6.54 -11.29 -9.17
N ASP A 24 -6.37 -11.29 -10.49
CA ASP A 24 -5.11 -11.62 -11.14
C ASP A 24 -4.01 -10.60 -10.85
N LEU A 25 -4.33 -9.30 -10.80
CA LEU A 25 -3.36 -8.27 -10.46
C LEU A 25 -2.75 -8.49 -9.07
N ASP A 26 -3.51 -8.97 -8.08
CA ASP A 26 -2.98 -9.18 -6.74
C ASP A 26 -2.02 -10.37 -6.66
N ARG A 27 -2.33 -11.45 -7.39
CA ARG A 27 -1.40 -12.58 -7.61
C ARG A 27 -0.14 -12.11 -8.33
N LEU A 28 -0.27 -11.34 -9.41
CA LEU A 28 0.87 -10.80 -10.17
C LEU A 28 1.72 -9.86 -9.31
N ARG A 29 1.13 -9.05 -8.43
CA ARG A 29 1.87 -8.20 -7.47
C ARG A 29 2.68 -9.03 -6.47
N ARG A 30 2.13 -10.13 -5.95
CA ARG A 30 2.90 -11.05 -5.08
C ARG A 30 4.09 -11.64 -5.84
N LYS A 31 3.89 -12.05 -7.10
CA LYS A 31 4.96 -12.56 -7.96
C LYS A 31 6.02 -11.48 -8.28
N TRP A 32 5.59 -10.27 -8.61
CA TRP A 32 6.43 -9.08 -8.81
C TRP A 32 7.34 -8.81 -7.61
N ARG A 33 6.75 -8.81 -6.40
CA ARG A 33 7.49 -8.61 -5.15
C ARG A 33 8.57 -9.68 -4.97
N ARG A 34 8.21 -10.95 -5.10
CA ARG A 34 9.15 -12.09 -4.98
C ARG A 34 10.30 -11.99 -5.98
N TYR A 35 10.01 -11.63 -7.23
CA TYR A 35 11.03 -11.43 -8.26
C TYR A 35 12.04 -10.36 -7.85
N TRP A 36 11.59 -9.17 -7.46
CA TRP A 36 12.48 -8.08 -7.05
C TRP A 36 13.18 -8.31 -5.71
N GLU A 37 12.56 -9.04 -4.78
CA GLU A 37 13.22 -9.50 -3.54
C GLU A 37 14.37 -10.45 -3.86
N ALA A 38 14.16 -11.43 -4.75
CA ALA A 38 15.22 -12.33 -5.19
C ALA A 38 16.36 -11.59 -5.92
N GLN A 39 16.05 -10.60 -6.76
CA GLN A 39 17.08 -9.77 -7.40
C GLN A 39 17.88 -8.95 -6.39
N ARG A 40 17.23 -8.36 -5.38
CA ARG A 40 17.94 -7.64 -4.30
C ARG A 40 18.80 -8.57 -3.43
N ALA A 41 18.32 -9.78 -3.14
CA ALA A 41 19.11 -10.77 -2.42
C ALA A 41 20.39 -11.12 -3.18
N ARG A 42 20.30 -11.38 -4.49
CA ARG A 42 21.47 -11.60 -5.36
C ARG A 42 22.42 -10.41 -5.38
N HIS A 43 21.88 -9.19 -5.45
CA HIS A 43 22.73 -7.99 -5.38
C HIS A 43 23.48 -7.91 -4.05
N ALA A 44 22.79 -8.17 -2.93
CA ALA A 44 23.39 -8.17 -1.61
C ALA A 44 24.46 -9.27 -1.44
N GLU A 45 24.24 -10.47 -2.02
CA GLU A 45 25.25 -11.53 -2.09
C GLU A 45 26.49 -11.09 -2.87
N TRP A 46 26.30 -10.47 -4.03
CA TRP A 46 27.41 -9.94 -4.83
C TRP A 46 28.14 -8.79 -4.12
N GLU A 47 27.41 -7.88 -3.46
CA GLU A 47 28.02 -6.82 -2.63
C GLU A 47 28.85 -7.41 -1.50
N SER A 48 28.35 -8.45 -0.82
CA SER A 48 29.10 -9.13 0.25
C SER A 48 30.38 -9.76 -0.29
N LEU A 49 30.31 -10.48 -1.43
CA LEU A 49 31.47 -11.05 -2.09
C LEU A 49 32.48 -9.97 -2.48
N ARG A 50 32.00 -8.88 -3.09
CA ARG A 50 32.85 -7.74 -3.48
C ARG A 50 33.56 -7.15 -2.26
N ASP A 51 32.85 -6.96 -1.16
CA ASP A 51 33.41 -6.36 0.05
C ASP A 51 34.45 -7.30 0.70
N THR A 52 34.22 -8.61 0.71
CA THR A 52 35.21 -9.61 1.14
C THR A 52 36.47 -9.56 0.27
N LEU A 53 36.31 -9.63 -1.06
CA LEU A 53 37.44 -9.59 -1.99
C LEU A 53 38.19 -8.25 -1.91
N TRP A 54 37.48 -7.16 -1.67
CA TRP A 54 38.10 -5.86 -1.44
C TRP A 54 38.99 -5.90 -0.19
N GLN A 55 38.54 -6.52 0.90
CA GLN A 55 39.33 -6.60 2.14
C GLN A 55 40.58 -7.44 1.95
N GLU A 56 40.44 -8.59 1.29
CA GLU A 56 41.58 -9.46 0.93
C GLU A 56 42.60 -8.71 0.06
N TRP A 57 42.13 -7.98 -0.96
CA TRP A 57 42.98 -7.16 -1.82
C TRP A 57 43.69 -6.06 -1.04
N ARG A 58 42.96 -5.29 -0.22
CA ARG A 58 43.51 -4.16 0.56
C ARG A 58 44.59 -4.61 1.54
N ASN A 59 44.48 -5.83 2.05
CA ASN A 59 45.41 -6.38 3.04
C ASN A 59 46.56 -7.18 2.40
N ASN A 60 46.58 -7.33 1.08
CA ASN A 60 47.64 -8.04 0.36
C ASN A 60 48.72 -7.08 -0.13
N PRO A 61 49.92 -7.04 0.49
CA PRO A 61 50.99 -6.12 0.10
C PRO A 61 51.57 -6.42 -1.30
N SER A 62 51.31 -7.60 -1.86
CA SER A 62 51.73 -7.98 -3.22
C SER A 62 50.67 -7.68 -4.29
N ALA A 63 49.47 -7.24 -3.91
CA ALA A 63 48.41 -6.96 -4.87
C ALA A 63 48.68 -5.65 -5.62
N THR A 64 48.78 -5.72 -6.95
CA THR A 64 49.13 -4.57 -7.80
C THR A 64 47.91 -3.83 -8.35
N HIS A 65 46.75 -4.48 -8.45
CA HIS A 65 45.51 -3.86 -8.92
C HIS A 65 44.25 -4.58 -8.41
N TRP A 66 43.14 -3.85 -8.30
CA TRP A 66 41.85 -4.36 -7.88
C TRP A 66 41.13 -5.07 -9.03
N ARG A 67 40.63 -6.29 -8.79
CA ARG A 67 39.78 -7.04 -9.72
C ARG A 67 38.36 -7.13 -9.18
N GLU A 68 37.46 -6.34 -9.78
CA GLU A 68 36.04 -6.39 -9.44
C GLU A 68 35.47 -7.79 -9.78
N PRO A 69 34.75 -8.44 -8.85
CA PRO A 69 34.11 -9.72 -9.16
C PRO A 69 33.01 -9.54 -10.20
N ALA A 70 32.88 -10.54 -11.08
CA ALA A 70 31.79 -10.57 -12.05
C ALA A 70 30.43 -10.47 -11.33
N ARG A 71 29.54 -9.61 -11.86
CA ARG A 71 28.16 -9.52 -11.35
C ARG A 71 27.44 -10.84 -11.56
N LEU A 72 26.69 -11.28 -10.55
CA LEU A 72 25.80 -12.43 -10.71
C LEU A 72 24.82 -12.19 -11.86
N ALA A 73 24.57 -13.22 -12.67
CA ALA A 73 23.70 -13.11 -13.83
C ALA A 73 22.29 -12.64 -13.42
N HIS A 74 21.77 -11.65 -14.15
CA HIS A 74 20.41 -11.16 -13.94
C HIS A 74 19.39 -12.23 -14.35
N VAL A 75 18.53 -12.63 -13.41
CA VAL A 75 17.44 -13.56 -13.75
C VAL A 75 16.40 -12.87 -14.64
N PRO A 76 16.04 -13.44 -15.80
CA PRO A 76 15.09 -12.81 -16.70
C PRO A 76 13.73 -12.59 -16.02
N MET A 77 13.07 -11.49 -16.37
CA MET A 77 11.74 -11.17 -15.87
C MET A 77 10.73 -12.22 -16.37
N PRO A 78 9.89 -12.78 -15.49
CA PRO A 78 8.79 -13.64 -15.91
C PRO A 78 7.83 -12.95 -16.89
N ALA A 79 7.43 -13.65 -17.95
CA ALA A 79 6.63 -13.09 -19.03
C ALA A 79 5.25 -12.53 -18.59
N ASP A 80 4.65 -13.12 -17.56
CA ASP A 80 3.36 -12.68 -17.00
C ASP A 80 3.45 -11.36 -16.20
N LEU A 81 4.66 -10.90 -15.88
CA LEU A 81 4.89 -9.60 -15.27
C LEU A 81 5.11 -8.49 -16.30
N HIS A 82 5.29 -8.84 -17.57
CA HIS A 82 5.41 -7.86 -18.64
C HIS A 82 4.08 -7.10 -18.80
N GLY A 83 4.17 -5.77 -18.79
CA GLY A 83 2.99 -4.91 -18.93
C GLY A 83 2.12 -4.81 -17.69
N LEU A 84 2.60 -5.27 -16.51
CA LEU A 84 1.88 -5.08 -15.25
C LEU A 84 1.57 -3.59 -15.01
N ILE A 85 0.32 -3.29 -14.67
CA ILE A 85 -0.16 -1.93 -14.36
C ILE A 85 -0.47 -1.78 -12.88
N CYS A 86 -0.50 -0.53 -12.40
CA CYS A 86 -0.78 -0.24 -10.99
C CYS A 86 -2.16 -0.74 -10.57
N GLY A 87 -3.20 -0.49 -11.39
CA GLY A 87 -4.57 -0.99 -11.17
C GLY A 87 -5.26 -0.47 -9.90
N ALA A 88 -4.67 0.48 -9.17
CA ALA A 88 -5.33 1.15 -8.05
C ALA A 88 -6.47 2.05 -8.54
N ARG A 89 -7.55 2.17 -7.77
CA ARG A 89 -8.67 3.06 -8.12
C ARG A 89 -8.23 4.52 -7.94
N ASN A 90 -8.32 5.32 -8.99
CA ASN A 90 -8.04 6.74 -8.93
C ASN A 90 -9.24 7.52 -8.35
N ARG A 91 -9.08 8.83 -8.15
CA ARG A 91 -10.16 9.72 -7.66
C ARG A 91 -11.41 9.75 -8.55
N SER A 92 -11.26 9.46 -9.83
CA SER A 92 -12.36 9.39 -10.81
C SER A 92 -13.02 8.00 -10.84
N GLY A 93 -12.59 7.08 -9.98
CA GLY A 93 -13.12 5.73 -9.88
C GLY A 93 -12.57 4.73 -10.90
N MET A 94 -11.68 5.15 -11.81
CA MET A 94 -11.07 4.31 -12.85
C MET A 94 -9.77 3.64 -12.37
N PRO A 95 -9.39 2.47 -12.92
CA PRO A 95 -8.12 1.83 -12.59
C PRO A 95 -6.91 2.62 -13.11
N CYS A 96 -5.86 2.70 -12.31
CA CYS A 96 -4.62 3.37 -12.68
C CYS A 96 -3.84 2.57 -13.73
N LYS A 97 -3.62 3.19 -14.90
CA LYS A 97 -2.91 2.60 -16.06
C LYS A 97 -1.38 2.76 -16.02
N ARG A 98 -0.83 3.36 -14.95
CA ARG A 98 0.62 3.60 -14.80
C ARG A 98 1.40 2.29 -14.73
N ARG A 99 2.59 2.28 -15.34
CA ARG A 99 3.52 1.13 -15.43
C ARG A 99 4.82 1.33 -14.64
N ASP A 100 5.05 2.53 -14.10
CA ASP A 100 6.14 2.83 -13.16
C ASP A 100 5.83 2.23 -11.79
N LEU A 101 6.06 0.92 -11.66
CA LEU A 101 5.74 0.15 -10.46
C LEU A 101 6.98 0.01 -9.55
N TYR A 102 6.75 0.20 -8.25
CA TYR A 102 7.73 -0.09 -7.22
C TYR A 102 7.59 -1.52 -6.71
N LEU A 103 8.37 -1.92 -5.71
CA LEU A 103 8.35 -3.26 -5.12
C LEU A 103 6.95 -3.76 -4.73
N SER A 104 6.07 -2.86 -4.27
CA SER A 104 4.69 -3.20 -3.92
C SER A 104 3.81 -3.57 -5.12
N GLY A 105 4.29 -3.39 -6.35
CA GLY A 105 3.54 -3.55 -7.58
C GLY A 105 2.52 -2.41 -7.81
N ARG A 106 2.73 -1.25 -7.17
CA ARG A 106 1.93 -0.03 -7.33
C ARG A 106 2.83 1.15 -7.70
N CYS A 107 2.26 2.18 -8.31
CA CYS A 107 2.99 3.38 -8.69
C CYS A 107 3.16 4.35 -7.52
N LYS A 108 4.02 5.36 -7.69
CA LYS A 108 4.32 6.40 -6.69
C LYS A 108 3.06 7.01 -6.07
N LEU A 109 2.04 7.26 -6.90
CA LEU A 109 0.80 7.95 -6.51
C LEU A 109 -0.17 7.06 -5.71
N HIS A 110 0.00 5.75 -5.75
CA HIS A 110 -0.92 4.79 -5.11
C HIS A 110 -0.18 3.87 -4.14
N GLY A 111 0.77 4.42 -3.38
CA GLY A 111 1.47 3.70 -2.32
C GLY A 111 2.64 2.83 -2.80
N GLY A 112 3.15 3.05 -4.02
CA GLY A 112 4.32 2.37 -4.55
C GLY A 112 5.53 2.42 -3.62
N LEU A 113 5.81 3.62 -3.08
CA LEU A 113 6.88 3.88 -2.12
C LEU A 113 6.53 3.53 -0.68
N SER A 114 5.26 3.19 -0.40
CA SER A 114 4.86 2.84 0.97
C SER A 114 5.31 1.43 1.29
N THR A 115 5.85 1.24 2.49
CA THR A 115 6.23 -0.09 3.02
C THR A 115 5.05 -0.79 3.71
N GLY A 116 3.95 -0.08 3.93
CA GLY A 116 2.81 -0.57 4.72
C GLY A 116 3.08 -0.58 6.23
N PRO A 117 2.05 -0.83 7.05
CA PRO A 117 2.21 -0.94 8.50
C PRO A 117 3.01 -2.20 8.85
N LYS A 118 4.06 -2.03 9.66
CA LYS A 118 4.90 -3.13 10.16
C LYS A 118 4.36 -3.75 11.46
N THR A 119 3.71 -2.94 12.30
CA THR A 119 3.16 -3.35 13.59
C THR A 119 1.74 -3.89 13.47
N ASP A 120 1.34 -4.75 14.40
CA ASP A 120 0.00 -5.35 14.39
C ASP A 120 -1.10 -4.32 14.65
N ASP A 121 -0.87 -3.35 15.54
CA ASP A 121 -1.76 -2.20 15.69
C ASP A 121 -1.89 -1.39 14.38
N GLY A 122 -0.77 -1.15 13.68
CA GLY A 122 -0.77 -0.46 12.38
C GLY A 122 -1.56 -1.23 11.31
N LYS A 123 -1.45 -2.56 11.29
CA LYS A 123 -2.23 -3.44 10.40
C LYS A 123 -3.72 -3.37 10.76
N ALA A 124 -4.06 -3.42 12.05
CA ALA A 124 -5.44 -3.32 12.53
C ALA A 124 -6.07 -1.97 12.15
N ARG A 125 -5.36 -0.85 12.36
CA ARG A 125 -5.80 0.49 11.93
C ARG A 125 -6.04 0.57 10.42
N SER A 126 -5.09 0.04 9.63
CA SER A 126 -5.23 0.02 8.17
C SER A 126 -6.39 -0.85 7.71
N ALA A 127 -6.61 -2.00 8.35
CA ALA A 127 -7.73 -2.90 8.05
C ALA A 127 -9.09 -2.27 8.34
N ARG A 128 -9.21 -1.47 9.42
CA ARG A 128 -10.44 -0.71 9.74
C ARG A 128 -10.77 0.30 8.64
N ASN A 129 -9.76 1.02 8.13
CA ASN A 129 -9.96 2.01 7.05
C ASN A 129 -10.45 1.38 5.74
N GLY A 130 -10.03 0.14 5.44
CA GLY A 130 -10.45 -0.57 4.22
C GLY A 130 -11.92 -0.98 4.19
N LYS A 131 -12.57 -1.16 5.35
CA LYS A 131 -13.97 -1.61 5.46
C LYS A 131 -15.01 -0.49 5.34
N ALA A 132 -14.58 0.77 5.26
CA ALA A 132 -15.48 1.92 5.16
C ALA A 132 -15.86 2.29 3.71
N ALA A 133 -15.49 1.48 2.71
CA ALA A 133 -15.67 1.79 1.29
C ALA A 133 -17.03 1.38 0.68
N SER A 134 -17.96 0.84 1.47
CA SER A 134 -19.39 0.88 1.12
C SER A 134 -20.01 2.15 1.70
N ARG A 135 -19.43 3.32 1.41
CA ARG A 135 -20.23 4.54 1.50
C ARG A 135 -21.29 4.38 0.41
N THR A 136 -22.55 4.25 0.81
CA THR A 136 -23.70 4.29 -0.10
C THR A 136 -23.41 5.36 -1.15
N PRO A 137 -23.45 5.05 -2.46
CA PRO A 137 -23.27 6.08 -3.45
C PRO A 137 -24.37 7.10 -3.20
N CYS A 138 -24.01 8.32 -2.78
CA CYS A 138 -24.91 9.43 -3.04
C CYS A 138 -25.04 9.45 -4.56
N VAL A 139 -26.22 9.08 -5.04
CA VAL A 139 -26.50 9.09 -6.48
C VAL A 139 -26.31 10.52 -6.91
N ARG A 140 -25.23 10.77 -7.66
CA ARG A 140 -24.93 12.09 -8.20
C ARG A 140 -25.87 12.29 -9.39
N GLN A 141 -27.13 12.62 -9.13
CA GLN A 141 -28.04 13.09 -10.17
C GLN A 141 -27.50 14.45 -10.63
N ASP A 142 -27.05 14.43 -11.89
CA ASP A 142 -27.04 15.48 -12.88
C ASP A 142 -26.68 16.90 -12.43
N TYR A 143 -25.58 17.41 -12.99
CA TYR A 143 -25.11 18.77 -12.80
C TYR A 143 -26.08 19.78 -13.47
N GLY A 144 -27.18 20.10 -12.79
CA GLY A 144 -28.15 21.14 -13.13
C GLY A 144 -28.22 22.18 -12.02
N LYS A 145 -28.03 23.45 -12.39
CA LYS A 145 -27.97 24.60 -11.49
C LYS A 145 -29.33 24.90 -10.84
N ALA A 146 -29.43 24.73 -9.53
CA ALA A 146 -30.14 25.58 -8.54
C ALA A 146 -30.60 24.74 -7.34
N GLY A 147 -30.31 25.21 -6.12
CA GLY A 147 -30.82 24.61 -4.88
C GLY A 147 -29.77 23.77 -4.14
N ARG A 148 -28.99 24.42 -3.28
CA ARG A 148 -28.22 23.71 -2.25
C ARG A 148 -29.17 23.33 -1.12
N THR A 149 -29.69 22.10 -1.12
CA THR A 149 -30.04 21.42 0.14
C THR A 149 -28.88 20.50 0.50
N PRO A 150 -28.23 20.68 1.66
CA PRO A 150 -27.33 19.68 2.19
C PRO A 150 -28.14 18.43 2.50
N CYS A 151 -27.72 17.28 1.98
CA CYS A 151 -28.09 16.00 2.55
C CYS A 151 -27.49 15.93 3.96
N ASP A 152 -28.35 16.10 4.96
CA ASP A 152 -28.01 16.15 6.38
C ASP A 152 -27.43 14.78 6.84
N PRO A 153 -26.19 14.70 7.36
CA PRO A 153 -25.62 13.45 7.87
C PRO A 153 -26.07 13.12 9.31
N LEU A 154 -27.16 13.71 9.79
CA LEU A 154 -27.73 13.42 11.11
C LEU A 154 -28.54 12.12 11.08
N GLN A 155 -27.85 10.98 10.91
CA GLN A 155 -28.29 9.68 11.41
C GLN A 155 -27.19 8.59 11.42
N SER A 156 -25.91 8.98 11.39
CA SER A 156 -24.81 8.06 11.74
C SER A 156 -24.09 8.52 13.00
N THR A 157 -24.82 8.62 14.10
CA THR A 157 -24.17 8.72 15.41
C THR A 157 -23.62 7.34 15.76
N ASN A 158 -22.30 7.28 15.96
CA ASN A 158 -21.65 6.30 16.83
C ASN A 158 -22.22 6.47 18.25
N ALA A 159 -23.41 5.90 18.51
CA ALA A 159 -24.04 5.91 19.83
C ALA A 159 -23.48 4.85 20.79
N GLY A 160 -22.54 4.00 20.36
CA GLY A 160 -22.08 2.86 21.15
C GLY A 160 -20.61 2.86 21.60
N GLN A 161 -19.80 3.89 21.29
CA GLN A 161 -18.35 3.80 21.52
C GLN A 161 -17.74 4.91 22.41
N ARG A 162 -18.54 5.86 22.88
CA ARG A 162 -18.08 6.87 23.85
C ARG A 162 -18.52 6.58 25.29
N SER A 163 -19.57 5.79 25.51
CA SER A 163 -20.05 5.47 26.86
C SER A 163 -19.08 4.55 27.62
N GLU A 164 -18.49 3.54 26.96
CA GLU A 164 -17.59 2.59 27.64
C GLU A 164 -16.27 3.22 28.12
N ALA A 165 -15.77 4.28 27.45
CA ALA A 165 -14.55 4.96 27.87
C ALA A 165 -14.81 5.89 29.07
N HIS A 166 -15.95 6.61 29.06
CA HIS A 166 -16.32 7.51 30.16
C HIS A 166 -16.77 6.75 31.42
N GLU A 167 -17.44 5.60 31.29
CA GLU A 167 -17.81 4.75 32.43
C GLU A 167 -16.61 4.06 33.10
N ARG A 168 -15.47 3.92 32.41
CA ARG A 168 -14.25 3.35 32.99
C ARG A 168 -13.44 4.38 33.78
N GLU A 169 -13.40 5.62 33.33
CA GLU A 169 -12.72 6.71 34.06
C GLU A 169 -13.49 7.10 35.32
N THR A 170 -14.83 7.19 35.28
CA THR A 170 -15.62 7.55 36.48
C THR A 170 -15.68 6.46 37.55
N LYS A 171 -15.38 5.20 37.20
CA LYS A 171 -15.37 4.08 38.16
C LYS A 171 -14.02 3.92 38.88
N LEU A 172 -12.93 4.47 38.33
CA LEU A 172 -11.66 4.58 39.05
C LEU A 172 -11.69 5.71 40.09
N ASP A 173 -12.38 6.82 39.79
CA ASP A 173 -12.45 7.97 40.70
C ASP A 173 -13.45 7.78 41.87
N LEU A 174 -14.42 6.86 41.76
CA LEU A 174 -15.35 6.55 42.86
C LEU A 174 -14.78 5.57 43.90
N VAL A 175 -13.78 4.76 43.55
CA VAL A 175 -13.18 3.81 44.49
C VAL A 175 -12.25 4.53 45.47
N ASP A 176 -11.57 5.61 45.04
CA ASP A 176 -10.58 6.34 45.85
C ASP A 176 -11.19 7.31 46.89
N GLN A 177 -12.45 7.75 46.69
CA GLN A 177 -13.15 8.59 47.68
C GLN A 177 -13.72 7.80 48.86
N SER A 178 -13.77 6.46 48.78
CA SER A 178 -14.37 5.61 49.82
C SER A 178 -13.38 5.15 50.91
N THR A 179 -12.08 5.36 50.71
CA THR A 179 -11.03 4.93 51.65
C THR A 179 -10.52 5.99 52.61
N ASN A 180 -10.95 7.26 52.49
CA ASN A 180 -10.38 8.37 53.28
C ASN A 180 -11.28 8.97 54.37
N CYS A 181 -12.37 8.28 54.74
CA CYS A 181 -13.26 8.72 55.84
C CYS A 181 -13.29 7.70 56.99
N ARG A 182 -12.17 7.52 57.70
CA ARG A 182 -12.17 6.98 59.08
C ARG A 182 -11.07 7.64 59.91
N GLY A 183 -11.48 8.43 60.91
CA GLY A 183 -10.68 8.69 62.11
C GLY A 183 -10.57 10.14 62.56
N SER A 184 -11.61 10.66 63.22
CA SER A 184 -11.49 11.63 64.34
C SER A 184 -12.85 11.87 65.00
N ALA A 185 -13.14 11.09 66.05
CA ALA A 185 -14.15 11.22 67.11
C ALA A 185 -13.96 9.92 67.93
N ASP A 186 -13.65 9.82 69.23
CA ASP A 186 -13.86 10.62 70.45
C ASP A 186 -12.63 10.35 71.38
N GLY A 187 -12.19 11.14 72.36
CA GLY A 187 -12.92 11.85 73.40
C GLY A 187 -12.93 11.05 74.72
N LEU A 188 -11.83 11.07 75.49
CA LEU A 188 -11.77 10.97 76.96
C LEU A 188 -10.52 11.69 77.48
#